data_AF-A0A7K2W7E0-F1
#
_entry.id   AF-A0A7K2W7E0-F1
#
_cell.length_a   1.000
_cell.length_b   1.000
_cell.length_c   1.000
_cell.angle_alpha   90.00
_cell.angle_beta   90.00
_cell.angle_gamma   90.00
#
_symmetry.space_group_name_H-M   'P 1'
#
loop_
_entity.id
_entity.type
_entity.pdbx_description
1 polymer ?
#
loop_
_entity_poly.entity_id
_entity_poly.type
_entity_poly.pdbx_seq_one_letter_code
_entity_poly.pdbx_strand_id
1 'polypeptide(L)' 'MLWPDPAQRDRLVEIRDNLVARIAEAEREGWLGEMEGLQVSLAGAEEKLTQLERRPSRVVDLGIPVSRTPSS' A
#
# COMPACT_ATOMS: atom_id res chain seq x y z
N MET A 1 -2.62 10.80 -18.07
CA MET A 1 -3.24 10.48 -16.76
C MET A 1 -2.95 9.02 -16.44
N LEU A 2 -1.97 8.71 -15.59
CA LEU A 2 -1.69 7.32 -15.24
C LEU A 2 -2.72 6.89 -14.19
N TRP A 3 -3.71 6.13 -14.62
CA TRP A 3 -4.63 5.45 -13.71
C TRP A 3 -3.79 4.56 -12.77
N PRO A 4 -4.13 4.43 -11.48
CA PRO A 4 -3.49 3.42 -10.64
C PRO A 4 -3.66 2.04 -11.29
N ASP A 5 -2.56 1.35 -11.52
CA ASP A 5 -2.55 0.08 -12.24
C ASP A 5 -3.42 -0.96 -11.49
N PRO A 6 -4.43 -1.56 -12.13
CA PRO A 6 -5.32 -2.51 -11.47
C PRO A 6 -4.55 -3.72 -10.90
N ALA A 7 -3.45 -4.14 -11.53
CA ALA A 7 -2.64 -5.24 -10.99
C ALA A 7 -1.96 -4.87 -9.67
N GLN A 8 -1.67 -3.58 -9.44
CA GLN A 8 -1.17 -3.13 -8.13
C GLN A 8 -2.23 -3.25 -7.03
N ARG A 9 -3.51 -2.98 -7.36
CA ARG A 9 -4.62 -3.18 -6.42
C ARG A 9 -4.80 -4.66 -6.10
N ASP A 10 -4.88 -5.49 -7.13
CA ASP A 10 -5.08 -6.93 -6.98
C ASP A 10 -3.96 -7.55 -6.15
N ARG A 11 -2.71 -7.14 -6.38
CA ARG A 11 -1.57 -7.62 -5.59
C ARG A 11 -1.67 -7.24 -4.10
N LEU A 12 -2.13 -6.03 -3.78
CA LEU A 12 -2.31 -5.62 -2.39
C LEU A 12 -3.44 -6.38 -1.70
N VAL A 13 -4.50 -6.70 -2.44
CA VAL A 13 -5.60 -7.56 -1.94
C VAL A 13 -5.08 -8.96 -1.63
N GLU A 14 -4.30 -9.57 -2.52
CA GLU A 14 -3.68 -10.88 -2.27
C GLU A 14 -2.80 -10.87 -1.01
N ILE A 15 -1.99 -9.81 -0.83
CA ILE A 15 -1.12 -9.66 0.36
C ILE A 15 -1.97 -9.54 1.63
N ARG A 16 -3.03 -8.73 1.61
CA ARG A 16 -3.95 -8.58 2.74
C ARG A 16 -4.56 -9.92 3.13
N ASP A 17 -5.09 -10.67 2.16
CA ASP A 17 -5.75 -11.94 2.42
C ASP A 17 -4.78 -12.99 2.98
N ASN A 18 -3.53 -12.99 2.49
CA ASN A 18 -2.48 -13.83 3.05
C ASN A 18 -2.13 -13.46 4.50
N LEU A 19 -2.02 -12.16 4.81
CA LEU A 19 -1.74 -11.67 6.16
C LEU A 19 -2.85 -12.06 7.14
N VAL A 20 -4.12 -11.93 6.74
CA VAL A 20 -5.27 -12.37 7.55
C VAL A 20 -5.20 -13.87 7.83
N ALA A 21 -4.88 -14.69 6.83
CA ALA A 21 -4.72 -16.13 7.02
C ALA A 21 -3.58 -16.47 8.00
N ARG A 22 -2.45 -15.75 7.90
CA ARG A 22 -1.30 -15.93 8.81
C ARG A 22 -1.58 -15.47 10.23
N ILE A 23 -2.34 -14.39 10.41
CA ILE A 23 -2.78 -13.94 11.75
C ILE A 23 -3.65 -15.02 12.39
N ALA A 24 -4.64 -15.53 11.66
CA ALA A 24 -5.50 -16.60 12.16
C ALA A 24 -4.72 -17.88 12.51
N GLU A 25 -3.64 -18.18 11.79
CA GLU A 25 -2.74 -19.29 12.12
C GLU A 25 -1.90 -19.01 13.36
N ALA A 26 -1.29 -17.83 13.45
CA ALA A 26 -0.52 -17.42 14.63
C ALA A 26 -1.39 -17.39 15.91
N GLU A 27 -2.66 -16.98 15.80
CA GLU A 27 -3.63 -17.04 16.91
C GLU A 27 -3.94 -18.47 17.35
N ARG A 28 -4.15 -19.39 16.40
CA ARG A 28 -4.40 -20.81 16.70
C ARG A 28 -3.20 -21.52 17.33
N GLU A 29 -2.00 -21.24 16.82
CA GLU A 29 -0.76 -21.88 17.26
C GLU A 29 -0.11 -21.15 18.46
N GLY A 30 -0.68 -20.02 18.90
CA GLY A 30 -0.18 -19.24 20.03
C GLY A 30 1.14 -18.51 19.75
N TRP A 31 1.45 -18.22 18.49
CA TRP A 31 2.66 -17.49 18.07
C TRP A 31 2.48 -15.97 18.23
N LEU A 32 2.31 -15.54 19.49
CA LEU A 32 2.06 -14.15 19.84
C LEU A 32 3.17 -13.19 19.33
N GLY A 33 4.42 -13.67 19.26
CA GLY A 33 5.55 -12.87 18.78
C GLY A 33 5.50 -12.54 17.28
N GLU A 34 4.92 -13.42 16.45
CA GLU A 34 4.75 -13.14 15.02
C GLU A 34 3.47 -12.34 14.74
N MET A 35 2.45 -12.46 15.60
CA MET A 35 1.15 -11.84 15.43
C MET A 35 1.21 -10.30 15.37
N GLU A 36 1.98 -9.64 16.26
CA GLU A 36 2.13 -8.18 16.22
C GLU A 36 2.71 -7.69 14.89
N GLY A 37 3.75 -8.36 14.38
CA GLY A 37 4.36 -8.00 13.09
C GLY A 37 3.40 -8.19 11.90
N LEU A 38 2.57 -9.23 11.95
CA LEU A 38 1.55 -9.50 10.94
C LEU A 38 0.42 -8.46 10.99
N GLN A 39 -0.03 -8.06 12.18
CA GLN A 39 -1.07 -7.03 12.35
C GLN A 39 -0.59 -5.65 11.86
N VAL A 40 0.65 -5.26 12.16
CA VAL A 40 1.26 -4.02 11.63
C VAL A 40 1.33 -4.06 10.11
N SER A 41 1.74 -5.21 9.55
CA SER A 41 1.81 -5.39 8.10
C SER A 41 0.42 -5.33 7.44
N LEU A 42 -0.61 -5.88 8.09
CA LEU A 42 -1.99 -5.84 7.63
C LEU A 42 -2.52 -4.40 7.59
N ALA A 43 -2.35 -3.66 8.67
CA ALA A 43 -2.73 -2.24 8.73
C ALA A 43 -2.06 -1.42 7.63
N GLY A 44 -0.77 -1.67 7.36
CA GLY A 44 -0.04 -1.03 6.25
C GLY A 44 -0.56 -1.40 4.86
N ALA A 45 -1.03 -2.63 4.66
CA ALA A 45 -1.64 -3.06 3.39
C ALA A 45 -3.02 -2.41 3.19
N GLU A 46 -3.84 -2.34 4.23
CA GLU A 46 -5.16 -1.70 4.21
C GLU A 46 -5.07 -0.18 3.98
N GLU A 47 -4.08 0.49 4.59
CA GLU A 47 -3.83 1.91 4.35
C GLU A 47 -3.46 2.17 2.88
N LYS A 48 -2.60 1.33 2.29
CA LYS A 48 -2.23 1.44 0.87
C LYS A 48 -3.42 1.22 -0.06
N LEU A 49 -4.29 0.26 0.24
CA LEU A 49 -5.54 0.05 -0.50
C LEU A 49 -6.45 1.28 -0.40
N THR A 50 -6.64 1.80 0.80
CA THR A 50 -7.43 3.01 1.04
C THR A 50 -6.87 4.22 0.28
N GLN A 51 -5.55 4.40 0.24
CA GLN A 51 -4.90 5.45 -0.54
C GLN A 51 -5.10 5.27 -2.05
N LEU A 52 -5.14 4.03 -2.54
CA LEU A 52 -5.38 3.72 -3.93
C LEU A 52 -6.83 4.06 -4.34
N GLU A 53 -7.79 3.76 -3.47
CA GLU A 53 -9.22 4.05 -3.67
C GLU A 53 -9.53 5.55 -3.50
N ARG A 54 -8.81 6.25 -2.62
CA ARG A 54 -8.96 7.69 -2.37
C ARG A 54 -8.26 8.59 -3.37
N ARG A 55 -7.54 8.05 -4.36
CA ARG A 55 -7.00 8.86 -5.47
C ARG A 55 -8.06 8.91 -6.57
N PRO A 56 -9.03 9.87 -6.54
CA PRO A 56 -9.69 10.23 -7.78
C PRO A 56 -8.59 10.67 -8.72
N SER A 57 -8.72 10.33 -10.00
CA SER A 57 -7.87 10.76 -11.10
C SER A 57 -7.41 12.22 -10.93
N ARG A 58 -6.34 12.47 -10.19
CA ARG A 58 -5.70 13.77 -10.16
C ARG A 58 -4.66 13.68 -11.24
N VAL A 59 -4.83 14.52 -12.25
CA VAL A 59 -3.81 14.78 -13.25
C VAL A 59 -2.67 15.24 -12.38
N VAL A 60 -1.66 14.41 -12.26
CA VAL A 60 -0.34 14.92 -11.92
C VAL A 60 0.00 15.70 -13.19
N ASP A 61 -0.42 16.97 -13.23
CA ASP A 61 0.15 17.94 -14.12
C ASP A 61 1.59 18.05 -13.65
N LEU A 62 2.44 17.20 -14.23
CA LEU A 62 3.88 17.32 -14.16
C LEU A 62 4.21 18.55 -15.00
N GLY A 63 3.89 19.72 -14.46
CA GLY A 63 4.49 20.97 -14.87
C GLY A 63 5.99 20.71 -14.87
N ILE A 64 6.58 20.79 -16.07
CA ILE A 64 8.00 20.58 -16.34
C ILE A 64 8.82 21.20 -15.19
N PRO A 65 9.74 20.46 -14.54
CA PRO A 65 10.64 21.10 -13.60
C PRO A 65 11.50 22.07 -14.39
N VAL A 66 11.18 23.37 -14.28
CA VAL A 66 12.12 24.42 -14.64
C VAL A 66 13.26 24.30 -13.63
N SER A 67 14.33 23.61 -14.04
CA SER A 67 15.61 23.65 -13.35
C SER A 67 16.01 25.12 -13.31
N ARG A 68 15.87 25.71 -12.12
CA ARG A 68 16.30 27.07 -11.86
C ARG A 68 17.83 27.04 -11.99
N THR A 69 18.32 27.43 -13.16
CA THR A 69 19.74 27.67 -13.41
C THR A 69 20.23 28.68 -12.37
N PRO A 70 21.27 28.36 -11.57
CA PRO A 70 21.85 29.36 -10.69
C PRO A 70 22.56 30.41 -11.56
N SER A 71 22.05 31.64 -11.55
CA SER A 71 22.77 32.80 -12.09
C SER A 71 23.73 33.33 -11.03
N SER A 72 25.00 33.35 -11.43
CA SER A 72 26.13 34.21 -11.01
C SER A 72 26.63 34.17 -9.57
#